data_AF-A0A1Y1RCJ8-F1
#
_entry.id   AF-A0A1Y1RCJ8-F1
#
_cell.length_a   1.000
_cell.length_b   1.000
_cell.length_c   1.000
_cell.angle_alpha   90.00
_cell.angle_beta   90.00
_cell.angle_gamma   90.00
#
_symmetry.space_group_name_H-M   'P 1'
#
loop_
_entity.id
_entity.type
_entity.pdbx_description
1 polymer ?
#
loop_
_entity_poly.entity_id
_entity_poly.type
_entity_poly.pdbx_seq_one_letter_code
_entity_poly.pdbx_strand_id
1 'polypeptide(L)' 'MERKEKRTLLKEIETLLAKYDNRSEISPYVLEYLSLDDLKKIKEDLIARQENVIERNHEWLMQFKKRGS' A
#
# COMPACT_ATOMS: atom_id res chain seq x y z
N MET A 1 -17.95 -6.77 16.18
CA MET A 1 -16.63 -7.26 15.74
C MET A 1 -16.13 -6.50 14.51
N GLU A 2 -17.00 -6.20 13.56
CA GLU A 2 -16.72 -5.50 12.30
C GLU A 2 -15.88 -4.20 12.39
N ARG A 3 -16.19 -3.30 13.33
CA ARG A 3 -15.44 -2.04 13.51
C ARG A 3 -13.96 -2.24 13.87
N LYS A 4 -13.63 -3.33 14.57
CA LYS A 4 -12.24 -3.63 14.97
C LYS A 4 -11.43 -4.07 13.75
N GLU A 5 -12.04 -4.87 12.89
CA GLU A 5 -11.45 -5.38 11.65
C GLU A 5 -11.22 -4.25 10.63
N LYS A 6 -12.22 -3.37 10.44
CA LYS A 6 -12.09 -2.15 9.64
C LYS A 6 -10.93 -1.26 10.10
N ARG A 7 -10.77 -1.09 11.42
CA ARG A 7 -9.65 -0.32 12.01
C ARG A 7 -8.28 -0.95 11.73
N THR A 8 -8.19 -2.27 11.81
CA THR A 8 -6.95 -3.00 11.48
C THR A 8 -6.59 -2.77 10.01
N LEU A 9 -7.54 -2.97 9.10
CA LEU A 9 -7.32 -2.76 7.67
C LEU A 9 -6.88 -1.33 7.36
N LEU A 10 -7.50 -0.32 7.97
CA LEU A 10 -7.10 1.07 7.76
C LEU A 10 -5.65 1.32 8.15
N LYS A 11 -5.21 0.80 9.30
CA LYS A 11 -3.81 0.91 9.74
C LYS A 11 -2.85 0.25 8.78
N GLU A 12 -3.22 -0.90 8.21
CA GLU A 12 -2.41 -1.58 7.21
C GLU A 12 -2.32 -0.76 5.91
N ILE A 13 -3.44 -0.21 5.44
CA ILE A 13 -3.49 0.68 4.27
C ILE A 13 -2.64 1.93 4.50
N GLU A 14 -2.73 2.55 5.68
CA GLU A 14 -1.94 3.72 6.05
C GLU A 14 -0.44 3.40 6.07
N THR A 15 -0.07 2.24 6.62
CA THR A 15 1.32 1.75 6.62
C THR A 15 1.82 1.50 5.20
N LEU A 16 0.98 0.94 4.32
CA LEU A 16 1.31 0.71 2.92
C LEU A 16 1.51 2.03 2.18
N LEU A 17 0.65 3.02 2.38
CA LEU A 17 0.74 4.34 1.76
C LEU A 17 1.92 5.15 2.28
N ALA A 18 2.25 5.06 3.57
CA ALA A 18 3.40 5.75 4.17
C ALA A 18 4.74 5.34 3.53
N LYS A 19 4.82 4.13 2.94
CA LYS A 19 5.99 3.70 2.15
C LYS A 19 6.13 4.44 0.82
N TYR A 20 5.05 4.97 0.26
CA TYR A 20 5.04 5.71 -1.01
C TYR A 20 5.17 7.21 -0.81
N ASP A 21 4.45 7.74 0.17
CA ASP A 21 4.44 9.16 0.45
C ASP A 21 4.33 9.38 1.95
N ASN A 22 5.35 10.05 2.51
CA ASN A 22 5.51 10.31 3.94
C ASN A 22 4.36 11.14 4.56
N ARG A 23 3.35 11.57 3.79
CA ARG A 23 2.21 12.36 4.26
C ARG A 23 0.85 11.67 4.11
N SER A 24 0.83 10.35 3.98
CA SER A 24 -0.42 9.61 3.79
C SER A 24 -1.13 9.33 5.11
N GLU A 25 -1.65 10.36 5.77
CA GLU A 25 -2.58 10.17 6.89
C GLU A 25 -4.00 9.94 6.35
N ILE A 26 -4.58 8.78 6.66
CA ILE A 26 -5.93 8.45 6.20
C ILE A 26 -6.94 8.93 7.24
N SER A 27 -7.89 9.75 6.81
CA SER A 27 -8.90 10.27 7.72
C SER A 27 -9.77 9.13 8.29
N PRO A 28 -9.88 8.96 9.62
CA PRO A 28 -10.60 7.84 10.22
C PRO A 28 -12.11 7.82 9.90
N TYR A 29 -12.65 8.95 9.43
CA TYR A 29 -14.04 9.07 8.96
C TYR A 29 -14.33 8.25 7.70
N VAL A 30 -13.31 7.87 6.93
CA VAL A 30 -13.52 7.00 5.75
C VAL A 30 -14.05 5.62 6.13
N LEU A 31 -13.89 5.18 7.38
CA LEU A 31 -14.46 3.92 7.89
C LEU A 31 -15.98 3.89 7.92
N GLU A 32 -16.61 5.07 8.01
CA GLU A 32 -18.07 5.18 8.04
C GLU A 32 -18.66 5.00 6.64
N TYR A 33 -17.90 5.36 5.62
CA TYR A 33 -18.33 5.30 4.21
C TYR A 33 -17.82 4.07 3.47
N LEU A 34 -16.70 3.48 3.90
CA LEU A 34 -16.10 2.30 3.27
C LEU A 34 -16.54 1.01 3.96
N SER A 35 -16.99 0.05 3.17
CA SER A 35 -17.28 -1.29 3.66
C SER A 35 -15.99 -2.07 3.90
N LEU A 36 -16.11 -3.19 4.62
CA LEU A 36 -14.98 -4.10 4.83
C LEU A 36 -14.40 -4.60 3.49
N ASP A 37 -15.26 -4.84 2.51
CA ASP A 37 -14.87 -5.28 1.16
C ASP A 37 -14.09 -4.18 0.42
N ASP A 38 -14.54 -2.92 0.51
CA ASP A 38 -13.84 -1.79 -0.08
C ASP A 38 -12.44 -1.63 0.50
N LEU A 39 -12.31 -1.72 1.83
CA LEU A 39 -11.00 -1.65 2.50
C LEU A 39 -10.08 -2.79 2.07
N LYS A 40 -10.60 -4.01 1.89
CA LYS A 40 -9.83 -5.15 1.38
C LYS A 40 -9.34 -4.91 -0.05
N LYS A 41 -10.23 -4.45 -0.95
CA LYS A 41 -9.87 -4.10 -2.33
C LYS A 41 -8.81 -3.01 -2.41
N ILE A 42 -8.95 -1.95 -1.60
CA ILE A 42 -7.96 -0.87 -1.54
C ILE A 42 -6.60 -1.42 -1.10
N LYS A 43 -6.57 -2.28 -0.08
CA LYS A 43 -5.34 -2.94 0.37
C LYS A 43 -4.72 -3.79 -0.72
N GLU A 44 -5.51 -4.62 -1.42
CA GLU A 44 -5.02 -5.46 -2.52
C GLU A 44 -4.45 -4.63 -3.67
N ASP A 45 -5.14 -3.56 -4.08
CA ASP A 45 -4.68 -2.66 -5.15
C ASP A 45 -3.35 -1.98 -4.78
N LEU A 46 -3.19 -1.57 -3.51
CA LEU A 46 -1.93 -1.00 -3.01
C LEU A 46 -0.79 -2.01 -2.99
N ILE A 47 -1.05 -3.25 -2.59
CA ILE A 47 -0.04 -4.33 -2.63
C ILE A 47 0.34 -4.66 -4.07
N ALA A 48 -0.62 -4.77 -4.99
CA ALA A 48 -0.37 -5.03 -6.39
C ALA A 48 0.48 -3.93 -7.05
N ARG A 49 0.21 -2.66 -6.71
CA ARG A 49 1.05 -1.52 -7.12
C ARG A 49 2.46 -1.62 -6.51
N GLN A 50 2.60 -2.16 -5.29
CA GLN A 50 3.90 -2.39 -4.66
C GLN A 50 4.75 -3.42 -5.37
N GLU A 51 4.16 -4.55 -5.69
CA GLU A 51 4.85 -5.62 -6.39
C GLU A 51 5.38 -5.13 -7.75
N ASN A 52 4.52 -4.44 -8.51
CA ASN A 52 4.90 -3.86 -9.80
C ASN A 52 6.02 -2.81 -9.70
N VAL A 53 5.99 -1.95 -8.68
CA VAL A 53 7.05 -0.95 -8.47
C VAL A 53 8.36 -1.63 -8.07
N ILE A 54 8.33 -2.64 -7.20
CA ILE A 54 9.53 -3.36 -6.77
C ILE A 54 10.16 -4.12 -7.93
N GLU A 55 9.39 -4.88 -8.71
CA GLU A 55 9.90 -5.61 -9.88
C GLU A 55 10.54 -4.67 -10.90
N ARG A 56 9.81 -3.61 -11.27
CA ARG A 56 10.29 -2.64 -12.26
C ARG A 56 11.54 -1.90 -11.80
N ASN A 57 11.64 -1.60 -10.50
CA ASN A 57 12.82 -0.96 -9.94
C ASN A 57 13.98 -1.96 -9.79
N HIS A 58 13.72 -3.24 -9.55
CA HIS A 58 14.74 -4.29 -9.47
C HIS A 58 15.41 -4.54 -10.82
N GLU A 59 14.65 -4.63 -11.91
CA GLU A 59 15.20 -4.72 -13.27
C GLU A 59 16.02 -3.49 -13.64
N TRP A 60 15.52 -2.30 -13.30
CA TRP A 60 16.25 -1.04 -13.51
C TRP A 60 17.56 -1.03 -12.71
N LEU A 61 17.55 -1.43 -11.44
CA LEU A 61 18.75 -1.52 -10.58
C LEU A 61 19.77 -2.55 -11.07
N MET A 62 19.32 -3.69 -11.62
CA MET A 62 20.23 -4.70 -12.20
C MET A 62 21.02 -4.16 -13.40
N GLN A 63 20.44 -3.27 -14.20
CA GLN A 63 21.13 -2.64 -15.35
C GLN A 63 22.28 -1.72 -14.90
N PHE A 64 22.18 -1.07 -13.73
CA PHE A 64 23.30 -0.28 -13.18
C PHE A 64 24.44 -1.14 -12.65
N LYS A 65 24.13 -2.33 -12.11
CA LYS A 65 25.15 -3.25 -11.59
C LYS A 65 26.06 -3.83 -12.68
N LYS A 66 25.60 -3.84 -13.94
CA LYS A 66 26.32 -4.44 -15.08
C LYS A 66 27.28 -3.49 -15.82
N ARG A 67 27.32 -2.21 -15.46
CA ARG A 67 28.20 -1.19 -16.07
C ARG A 67 29.37 -0.74 -15.17
N GLY A 68 29.55 -1.38 -14.02
CA GLY A 68 30.61 -1.09 -13.05
C GLY A 68 31.56 -2.25 -12.80
N SER A 69 31.96 -2.99 -13.84
CA SER A 69 33.09 -3.94 -13.81
C SER A 69 34.02 -3.68 -14.99
#